data_AF-A0A7W9BG13-F1
#
_entry.id   AF-A0A7W9BG13-F1
#
_cell.length_a   1.000
_cell.length_b   1.000
_cell.length_c   1.000
_cell.angle_alpha   90.00
_cell.angle_beta   90.00
_cell.angle_gamma   90.00
#
_symmetry.space_group_name_H-M   'P 1'
#
loop_
_entity.id
_entity.type
_entity.pdbx_description
1 polymer ?
#
loop_
_entity_poly.entity_id
_entity_poly.type
_entity_poly.pdbx_seq_one_letter_code
_entity_poly.pdbx_strand_id
1 'polypeptide(L)'
;MTARRRLSRVPTTSPHVSREARLRELNDGLRRFARAGIICLTSGIQNLGEERIMAVLDGVRSFDSFDVHNDPYDEHDLGVLKIAGERVMWKIDYYDRDRRFASPDPTDPAVTTRVLTIMLVALSAPGVLVVLAIDRCQNR
;
A
#
# COMPACT_ATOMS: atom_id res chain seq x y z
N MET A 1 -16.07 52.95 -33.99
CA MET A 1 -15.67 51.58 -34.40
C MET A 1 -14.85 50.97 -33.27
N THR A 2 -15.46 50.14 -32.42
CA THR A 2 -14.78 49.59 -31.24
C THR A 2 -14.68 48.07 -31.40
N ALA A 3 -13.49 47.58 -31.73
CA ALA A 3 -13.23 46.15 -31.89
C ALA A 3 -13.21 45.47 -30.51
N ARG A 4 -14.22 44.64 -30.23
CA ARG A 4 -14.21 43.76 -29.05
C ARG A 4 -13.19 42.65 -29.26
N ARG A 5 -12.05 42.75 -28.55
CA ARG A 5 -11.04 41.70 -28.49
C ARG A 5 -11.67 40.46 -27.86
N ARG A 6 -11.88 39.41 -28.67
CA ARG A 6 -12.37 38.11 -28.22
C ARG A 6 -11.29 37.48 -27.34
N LEU A 7 -11.51 37.44 -26.03
CA LEU A 7 -10.66 36.69 -25.11
C LEU A 7 -10.81 35.20 -25.45
N SER A 8 -9.80 34.61 -26.08
CA SER A 8 -9.68 33.17 -26.23
C SER A 8 -9.54 32.55 -24.85
N ARG A 9 -10.52 31.73 -24.44
CA ARG A 9 -10.43 30.92 -23.23
C ARG A 9 -9.23 29.99 -23.35
N VAL A 10 -8.22 30.21 -22.52
CA VAL A 10 -7.16 29.23 -22.28
C VAL A 10 -7.83 28.03 -21.58
N PRO A 11 -7.69 26.80 -22.08
CA PRO A 11 -8.15 25.63 -21.34
C PRO A 11 -7.25 25.46 -20.12
N THR A 12 -7.78 25.70 -18.93
CA THR A 12 -7.11 25.37 -17.67
C THR A 12 -7.23 23.86 -17.46
N THR A 13 -6.28 23.09 -17.99
CA THR A 13 -6.02 21.73 -17.49
C THR A 13 -5.26 21.85 -16.17
N SER A 14 -5.99 22.07 -15.07
CA SER A 14 -5.45 21.77 -13.75
C SER A 14 -5.05 20.28 -13.74
N PRO A 15 -3.88 19.90 -13.19
CA PRO A 15 -3.52 18.51 -13.08
C PRO A 15 -4.51 17.83 -12.12
N HIS A 16 -5.52 17.16 -12.67
CA HIS A 16 -6.33 16.22 -11.92
C HIS A 16 -5.45 15.00 -11.66
N VAL A 17 -4.93 14.89 -10.44
CA VAL A 17 -4.27 13.66 -9.98
C VAL A 17 -5.31 12.54 -10.07
N SER A 18 -4.98 11.44 -10.76
CA SER A 18 -5.90 10.31 -10.86
C SER A 18 -6.10 9.66 -9.49
N ARG A 19 -7.19 8.90 -9.34
CA ARG A 19 -7.49 8.17 -8.11
C ARG A 19 -6.34 7.21 -7.76
N GLU A 20 -5.83 6.51 -8.75
CA GLU A 20 -4.76 5.51 -8.65
C GLU A 20 -3.45 6.19 -8.23
N ALA A 21 -3.10 7.32 -8.87
CA ALA A 21 -1.93 8.11 -8.49
C ALA A 21 -1.99 8.59 -7.03
N ARG A 22 -3.19 8.95 -6.55
CA ARG A 22 -3.41 9.32 -5.15
C ARG A 22 -3.26 8.13 -4.20
N LEU A 23 -3.78 6.95 -4.57
CA LEU A 23 -3.63 5.74 -3.75
C LEU A 23 -2.17 5.30 -3.66
N ARG A 24 -1.49 5.25 -4.80
CA ARG A 24 -0.04 5.02 -4.88
C ARG A 24 0.72 5.96 -3.97
N GLU A 25 0.47 7.27 -4.04
CA GLU A 25 1.15 8.26 -3.21
C GLU A 25 0.99 7.96 -1.72
N LEU A 26 -0.24 7.67 -1.28
CA LEU A 26 -0.55 7.39 0.12
C LEU A 26 0.03 6.05 0.59
N ASN A 27 0.03 5.03 -0.27
CA ASN A 27 0.60 3.72 0.02
C ASN A 27 2.12 3.75 0.07
N ASP A 28 2.76 4.44 -0.87
CA ASP A 28 4.19 4.73 -0.83
C ASP A 28 4.54 5.53 0.43
N GLY A 29 3.69 6.48 0.82
CA GLY A 29 3.81 7.23 2.07
C GLY A 29 3.90 6.32 3.30
N LEU A 30 3.02 5.32 3.40
CA LEU A 30 3.05 4.34 4.48
C LEU A 30 4.25 3.41 4.37
N ARG A 31 4.44 2.71 3.25
CA ARG A 31 5.47 1.66 3.16
C ARG A 31 6.89 2.19 3.20
N ARG A 32 7.14 3.38 2.65
CA ARG A 32 8.50 3.94 2.56
C ARG A 32 8.87 4.77 3.79
N PHE A 33 7.88 5.40 4.42
CA PHE A 33 8.13 6.44 5.42
C PHE A 33 7.30 6.28 6.70
N ALA A 34 6.54 5.19 6.84
CA ALA A 34 5.64 4.95 7.98
C ALA A 34 4.64 6.09 8.23
N ARG A 35 4.19 6.78 7.18
CA ARG A 35 3.29 7.93 7.31
C ARG A 35 1.83 7.48 7.33
N ALA A 36 1.06 8.07 8.26
CA ALA A 36 -0.40 8.04 8.26
C ALA A 36 -1.02 6.64 8.12
N GLY A 37 -0.52 5.66 8.89
CA GLY A 37 -1.04 4.31 8.91
C GLY A 37 -0.44 3.46 10.02
N ILE A 38 -0.76 2.17 10.00
CA ILE A 38 -0.30 1.17 10.97
C ILE A 38 0.57 0.17 10.24
N ILE A 39 1.71 -0.19 10.84
CA ILE A 39 2.57 -1.27 10.36
C ILE A 39 2.41 -2.46 11.32
N CYS A 40 2.08 -3.60 10.74
CA CYS A 40 1.73 -4.82 11.43
C CYS A 40 2.68 -5.94 11.01
N LEU A 41 3.50 -6.41 11.95
CA LEU A 41 4.36 -7.57 11.76
C LEU A 41 3.67 -8.80 12.36
N THR A 42 3.41 -9.81 11.54
CA THR A 42 2.92 -11.10 12.05
C THR A 42 3.94 -11.77 12.98
N SER A 43 3.49 -12.71 13.81
CA SER A 43 4.37 -13.47 14.70
C SER A 43 5.48 -14.21 13.93
N GLY A 44 5.19 -14.71 12.72
CA GLY A 44 6.19 -15.34 11.86
C GLY A 44 7.36 -14.41 11.55
N ILE A 45 7.09 -13.13 11.25
CA ILE A 45 8.12 -12.12 11.02
C ILE A 45 8.84 -11.75 12.32
N GLN A 46 8.10 -11.55 13.41
CA GLN A 46 8.68 -11.21 14.72
C GLN A 46 9.65 -12.29 15.25
N ASN A 47 9.43 -13.55 14.87
CA ASN A 47 10.28 -14.68 15.26
C ASN A 47 11.59 -14.81 14.44
N LEU A 48 11.80 -13.99 13.41
CA LEU A 48 13.02 -14.06 12.59
C LEU A 48 14.26 -13.47 13.28
N GLY A 49 14.07 -12.71 14.35
CA GLY A 49 15.13 -11.92 15.00
C GLY A 49 15.31 -10.54 14.36
N GLU A 50 15.88 -9.62 15.14
CA GLU A 50 15.92 -8.18 14.84
C GLU A 50 16.59 -7.86 13.50
N GLU A 51 17.76 -8.44 13.22
CA GLU A 51 18.51 -8.21 11.97
C GLU A 51 17.65 -8.54 10.73
N ARG A 52 16.95 -9.68 10.77
CA ARG A 52 16.10 -10.10 9.66
C ARG A 52 14.84 -9.26 9.55
N ILE A 53 14.26 -8.83 10.67
CA ILE A 53 13.12 -7.89 10.68
C ILE A 53 13.52 -6.58 10.01
N MET A 54 14.70 -6.04 10.33
CA MET A 54 15.21 -4.81 9.71
C MET A 54 15.42 -4.99 8.21
N ALA A 55 16.04 -6.09 7.78
CA ALA A 55 16.17 -6.41 6.36
C ALA A 55 14.79 -6.47 5.66
N VAL A 56 13.79 -7.07 6.31
CA VAL A 56 12.42 -7.13 5.80
C VAL A 56 11.80 -5.74 5.65
N LEU A 57 11.90 -4.89 6.66
CA LEU A 57 11.39 -3.52 6.61
C LEU A 57 12.06 -2.70 5.50
N ASP A 58 13.39 -2.81 5.36
CA ASP A 58 14.14 -2.16 4.29
C ASP A 58 13.75 -2.68 2.91
N GLY A 59 13.49 -3.98 2.79
CA GLY A 59 12.96 -4.59 1.56
C GLY A 59 11.60 -4.03 1.18
N VAL A 60 10.66 -3.91 2.13
CA VAL A 60 9.33 -3.33 1.87
C VAL A 60 9.43 -1.85 1.49
N ARG A 61 10.30 -1.10 2.17
CA ARG A 61 10.56 0.32 1.88
C ARG A 61 11.15 0.54 0.50
N SER A 62 12.07 -0.30 0.07
CA SER A 62 12.77 -0.16 -1.21
C SER A 62 12.07 -0.85 -2.38
N PHE A 63 11.07 -1.69 -2.13
CA PHE A 63 10.36 -2.44 -3.18
C PHE A 63 9.85 -1.52 -4.30
N ASP A 64 10.22 -1.85 -5.54
CA ASP A 64 9.86 -1.11 -6.75
C ASP A 64 9.53 -2.04 -7.93
N SER A 65 9.58 -3.36 -7.72
CA SER A 65 9.32 -4.39 -8.73
C SER A 65 7.82 -4.64 -8.92
N PHE A 66 7.05 -3.56 -9.14
CA PHE A 66 5.63 -3.64 -9.45
C PHE A 66 5.42 -4.02 -10.91
N ASP A 67 4.49 -4.93 -11.16
CA ASP A 67 4.10 -5.36 -12.50
C ASP A 67 2.60 -5.65 -12.56
N VAL A 68 2.08 -5.90 -13.77
CA VAL A 68 0.65 -6.16 -13.99
C VAL A 68 0.13 -7.39 -13.23
N HIS A 69 1.01 -8.31 -12.81
CA HIS A 69 0.61 -9.51 -12.09
C HIS A 69 0.51 -9.29 -10.58
N ASN A 70 1.34 -8.42 -10.02
CA ASN A 70 1.36 -8.13 -8.58
C ASN A 70 0.65 -6.83 -8.19
N ASP A 71 0.44 -5.91 -9.14
CA ASP A 71 -0.21 -4.62 -8.95
C ASP A 71 -1.07 -4.23 -10.18
N PRO A 72 -2.18 -4.95 -10.43
CA PRO A 72 -3.03 -4.71 -11.60
C PRO A 72 -3.75 -3.35 -11.58
N TYR A 73 -3.84 -2.71 -10.41
CA TYR A 73 -4.52 -1.43 -10.22
C TYR A 73 -3.57 -0.24 -10.04
N ASP A 74 -2.26 -0.49 -10.10
CA ASP A 74 -1.22 0.54 -10.02
C ASP A 74 -1.23 1.31 -8.68
N GLU A 75 -1.67 0.63 -7.60
CA GLU A 75 -1.90 1.22 -6.28
C GLU A 75 -0.71 1.02 -5.32
N HIS A 76 0.27 0.18 -5.66
CA HIS A 76 1.41 -0.17 -4.80
C HIS A 76 0.99 -0.74 -3.42
N ASP A 77 -0.10 -1.50 -3.36
CA ASP A 77 -0.69 -2.01 -2.13
C ASP A 77 -0.26 -3.44 -1.79
N LEU A 78 0.43 -4.15 -2.69
CA LEU A 78 0.86 -5.53 -2.49
C LEU A 78 2.26 -5.78 -3.07
N GLY A 79 3.04 -6.62 -2.38
CA GLY A 79 4.30 -7.10 -2.91
C GLY A 79 4.78 -8.38 -2.25
N VAL A 80 5.63 -9.10 -2.99
CA VAL A 80 6.28 -10.33 -2.51
C VAL A 80 7.78 -10.21 -2.74
N LEU A 81 8.55 -10.46 -1.70
CA LEU A 81 10.00 -10.38 -1.72
C LEU A 81 10.63 -11.61 -1.06
N LYS A 82 11.90 -11.86 -1.40
CA LYS A 82 12.68 -12.95 -0.79
C LYS A 82 13.83 -12.35 0.01
N ILE A 83 13.88 -12.63 1.30
CA ILE A 83 14.92 -12.14 2.21
C ILE A 83 15.39 -13.28 3.09
N ALA A 84 16.71 -13.48 3.18
CA ALA A 84 17.34 -14.49 4.03
C ALA A 84 16.78 -15.92 3.83
N GLY A 85 16.38 -16.27 2.60
CA GLY A 85 15.77 -17.57 2.27
C GLY A 85 14.26 -17.65 2.53
N GLU A 86 13.67 -16.65 3.19
CA GLU A 86 12.25 -16.57 3.48
C GLU A 86 11.50 -15.84 2.36
N ARG A 87 10.28 -16.30 2.05
CA ARG A 87 9.35 -15.57 1.18
C ARG A 87 8.45 -14.71 2.07
N VAL A 88 8.53 -13.41 1.88
CA VAL A 88 7.74 -12.42 2.62
C VAL A 88 6.74 -11.79 1.68
N MET A 89 5.49 -11.74 2.10
CA MET A 89 4.45 -10.93 1.45
C MET A 89 4.10 -9.77 2.35
N TRP A 90 3.85 -8.63 1.74
CA TRP A 90 3.29 -7.48 2.41
C TRP A 90 2.08 -6.99 1.63
N LYS A 91 1.11 -6.42 2.35
CA LYS A 91 -0.05 -5.78 1.74
C LYS A 91 -0.56 -4.60 2.55
N ILE A 92 -1.27 -3.67 1.93
CA ILE A 92 -1.92 -2.52 2.56
C ILE A 92 -3.43 -2.68 2.43
N ASP A 93 -4.11 -2.84 3.56
CA ASP A 93 -5.57 -2.88 3.61
C ASP A 93 -6.13 -1.49 3.98
N TYR A 94 -7.28 -1.14 3.41
CA TYR A 94 -7.96 0.14 3.64
C TYR A 94 -9.19 -0.04 4.53
N TYR A 95 -9.11 0.38 5.79
CA TYR A 95 -10.22 0.32 6.73
C TYR A 95 -10.86 1.68 6.98
N ASP A 96 -12.09 1.70 7.49
CA ASP A 96 -12.65 2.87 8.13
C ASP A 96 -11.83 3.30 9.37
N ARG A 97 -12.17 4.45 9.96
CA ARG A 97 -11.45 4.99 11.12
C ARG A 97 -11.55 4.11 12.37
N ASP A 98 -12.62 3.32 12.48
CA ASP A 98 -12.85 2.38 13.58
C ASP A 98 -12.20 1.00 13.34
N ARG A 99 -11.62 0.78 12.15
CA ARG A 99 -11.01 -0.49 11.71
C ARG A 99 -11.98 -1.68 11.73
N ARG A 100 -13.26 -1.44 11.46
CA ARG A 100 -14.32 -2.47 11.47
C ARG A 100 -14.71 -2.92 10.08
N PHE A 101 -14.69 -2.00 9.12
CA PHE A 101 -15.12 -2.24 7.75
C PHE A 101 -14.13 -1.65 6.76
N ALA A 102 -14.33 -1.94 5.48
CA ALA A 102 -13.59 -1.28 4.41
C ALA A 102 -13.84 0.24 4.43
N SER A 103 -12.82 1.02 4.11
CA SER A 103 -12.96 2.49 4.02
C SER A 103 -13.97 2.86 2.92
N PRO A 104 -14.85 3.85 3.14
CA PRO A 104 -15.77 4.33 2.11
C PRO A 104 -15.05 5.05 0.95
N ASP A 105 -13.88 5.63 1.22
CA ASP A 105 -13.03 6.25 0.21
C ASP A 105 -11.55 6.09 0.60
N PRO A 106 -10.80 5.15 -0.01
CA PRO A 106 -9.40 4.95 0.32
C PRO A 106 -8.51 6.14 -0.09
N THR A 107 -8.97 7.05 -0.94
CA THR A 107 -8.18 8.24 -1.34
C THR A 107 -8.18 9.36 -0.31
N ASP A 108 -9.08 9.29 0.67
CA ASP A 108 -9.24 10.29 1.72
C ASP A 108 -8.68 9.80 3.07
N PRO A 109 -7.49 10.29 3.49
CA PRO A 109 -6.90 9.92 4.78
C PRO A 109 -7.75 10.28 6.00
N ALA A 110 -8.73 11.19 5.87
CA ALA A 110 -9.60 11.56 6.98
C ALA A 110 -10.61 10.45 7.32
N VAL A 111 -10.95 9.58 6.35
CA VAL A 111 -11.91 8.48 6.52
C VAL A 111 -11.27 7.09 6.37
N THR A 112 -9.98 7.02 6.03
CA THR A 112 -9.23 5.76 5.90
C THR A 112 -8.21 5.57 7.01
N THR A 113 -8.10 4.33 7.48
CA THR A 113 -6.93 3.80 8.20
C THR A 113 -6.22 2.79 7.30
N ARG A 114 -4.98 3.09 6.89
CA ARG A 114 -4.15 2.16 6.12
C ARG A 114 -3.39 1.22 7.06
N VAL A 115 -3.45 -0.07 6.79
CA VAL A 115 -2.75 -1.09 7.58
C VAL A 115 -1.82 -1.87 6.66
N LEU A 116 -0.51 -1.64 6.80
CA LEU A 116 0.53 -2.42 6.16
C LEU A 116 0.78 -3.68 6.98
N THR A 117 0.42 -4.85 6.46
CA THR A 117 0.69 -6.15 7.08
C THR A 117 1.85 -6.83 6.40
N ILE A 118 2.84 -7.29 7.18
CA ILE A 118 4.02 -8.02 6.70
C ILE A 118 4.00 -9.44 7.28
N MET A 119 4.09 -10.44 6.40
CA MET A 119 3.92 -11.84 6.76
C MET A 119 4.83 -12.78 5.97
N LEU A 120 5.14 -13.93 6.58
CA LEU A 120 5.76 -15.05 5.88
C LEU A 120 4.73 -15.76 5.01
N VAL A 121 5.16 -16.24 3.84
CA VAL A 121 4.34 -17.08 2.95
C VAL A 121 4.94 -18.47 2.92
N ALA A 122 4.15 -19.48 3.29
CA ALA A 122 4.56 -20.86 3.17
C ALA A 122 4.76 -21.23 1.68
N LEU A 123 5.80 -21.99 1.38
CA LEU A 123 6.00 -22.61 0.06
C LEU A 123 4.98 -23.75 -0.12
N SER A 124 3.71 -23.43 -0.40
CA SER A 124 2.73 -24.44 -0.81
C SER A 124 2.18 -24.07 -2.19
N ALA A 125 2.75 -24.70 -3.22
CA ALA A 125 2.34 -24.76 -4.64
C ALA A 125 2.15 -23.41 -5.40
N PRO A 126 2.51 -23.36 -6.70
CA PRO A 126 2.20 -22.20 -7.52
C PRO A 126 0.67 -22.07 -7.66
N GLY A 127 0.07 -21.02 -7.10
CA GLY A 127 -1.30 -20.62 -7.41
C GLY A 127 -2.29 -20.41 -6.27
N VAL A 128 -1.89 -20.48 -4.98
CA VAL A 128 -2.83 -20.17 -3.89
C VAL A 128 -2.55 -18.78 -3.31
N LEU A 129 -3.50 -17.88 -3.55
CA LEU A 129 -3.60 -16.57 -2.92
C LEU A 129 -3.84 -16.77 -1.41
N VAL A 130 -2.77 -16.79 -0.61
CA VAL A 130 -2.88 -16.90 0.86
C VAL A 130 -3.27 -15.53 1.42
N VAL A 131 -4.55 -15.19 1.36
CA VAL A 131 -5.14 -14.05 2.12
C VAL A 131 -5.99 -14.61 3.25
N LEU A 132 -5.37 -15.29 4.21
CA LEU A 132 -6.01 -15.58 5.51
C LEU A 132 -4.92 -15.63 6.59
N ALA A 133 -4.49 -14.47 7.07
CA ALA A 133 -3.80 -14.33 8.36
C ALA A 133 -3.85 -12.86 8.82
N ILE A 134 -5.06 -12.34 9.08
CA ILE A 134 -5.25 -10.95 9.53
C ILE A 134 -5.60 -10.86 11.04
N ASP A 135 -5.96 -11.96 11.69
CA ASP A 135 -6.73 -11.90 12.95
C ASP A 135 -5.94 -11.63 14.25
N ARG A 136 -4.62 -11.39 14.22
CA ARG A 136 -3.84 -11.16 15.47
C ARG A 136 -3.12 -9.82 15.59
N CYS A 137 -3.03 -9.02 14.53
CA CYS A 137 -2.43 -7.68 14.64
C CYS A 137 -3.48 -6.57 14.85
N GLN A 138 -4.77 -6.84 14.59
CA GLN A 138 -5.79 -5.80 14.46
C GLN A 138 -6.53 -5.44 15.76
N ASN A 139 -6.33 -6.20 16.85
CA ASN A 139 -7.15 -6.09 18.07
C ASN A 139 -6.37 -5.59 19.31
N ARG A 140 -5.38 -4.72 19.12
CA ARG A 140 -4.76 -3.94 20.20
C ARG A 140 -5.04 -2.45 20.05
#